data_AF-A0AAF0RMC5-F1
#
_entry.id   AF-A0AAF0RMC5-F1
#
_cell.length_a   1.000
_cell.length_b   1.000
_cell.length_c   1.000
_cell.angle_alpha   90.00
_cell.angle_beta   90.00
_cell.angle_gamma   90.00
#
_symmetry.space_group_name_H-M   'P 1'
#
loop_
_entity.id
_entity.type
_entity.pdbx_description
1 polymer ?
#
loop_
_entity_poly.entity_id
_entity_poly.type
_entity_poly.pdbx_seq_one_letter_code
_entity_poly.pdbx_strand_id
1 'polypeptide(L)'
;MFAVFRQDEPVFVGIAAGAGGLRAATNLNLRTHGNLRASHLRRLVAAHELGHPVDGRDIQRPVIGGGELDRVNHYLDSCDIAWIPCNTAQQTRALGAHLLDAWRPVLNLDAK
;
A
#
# COMPACT_ATOMS: atom_id res chain seq x y z
N MET A 1 -7.83 -10.35 -0.09
CA MET A 1 -7.48 -9.05 0.53
C MET A 1 -6.09 -9.18 1.14
N PHE A 2 -5.31 -8.10 1.25
CA PHE A 2 -4.04 -8.13 1.98
C PHE A 2 -3.92 -6.93 2.92
N ALA A 3 -3.12 -7.09 3.98
CA ALA A 3 -2.74 -6.05 4.91
C ALA A 3 -1.22 -6.05 5.08
N VAL A 4 -0.68 -4.88 5.35
CA VAL A 4 0.74 -4.64 5.59
C VAL A 4 0.89 -4.20 7.04
N PHE A 5 1.83 -4.82 7.74
CA PHE A 5 2.13 -4.58 9.13
C PHE A 5 3.56 -4.08 9.26
N ARG A 6 3.80 -3.20 10.22
CA ARG A 6 5.13 -2.76 10.61
C ARG A 6 5.20 -2.80 12.12
N GLN A 7 6.14 -3.56 12.68
CA GLN A 7 6.27 -3.74 14.13
C GLN A 7 4.93 -4.18 14.77
N ASP A 8 4.28 -5.19 14.18
CA ASP A 8 2.97 -5.72 14.57
C ASP A 8 1.77 -4.76 14.46
N GLU A 9 1.96 -3.52 13.98
CA GLU A 9 0.88 -2.56 13.75
C GLU A 9 0.41 -2.54 12.30
N PRO A 10 -0.92 -2.57 12.03
CA PRO A 10 -1.44 -2.48 10.67
C PRO A 10 -1.24 -1.07 10.10
N VAL A 11 -0.38 -0.95 9.10
CA VAL A 11 -0.09 0.33 8.44
C VAL A 11 -0.88 0.54 7.16
N PHE A 12 -1.29 -0.55 6.50
CA PHE A 12 -2.08 -0.47 5.26
C PHE A 12 -2.99 -1.68 5.04
N VAL A 13 -4.17 -1.45 4.47
CA VAL A 13 -5.11 -2.47 3.96
C VAL A 13 -5.34 -2.26 2.46
N GLY A 14 -5.15 -3.33 1.70
CA GLY A 14 -5.26 -3.36 0.24
C GLY A 14 -6.36 -4.30 -0.28
N ILE A 15 -7.18 -3.77 -1.18
CA ILE A 15 -8.27 -4.52 -1.83
C ILE A 15 -7.78 -5.11 -3.16
N ALA A 16 -7.50 -6.41 -3.18
CA ALA A 16 -7.06 -7.14 -4.35
C ALA A 16 -8.22 -7.79 -5.13
N ALA A 17 -9.21 -6.99 -5.53
CA ALA A 17 -10.45 -7.46 -6.20
C ALA A 17 -10.44 -7.29 -7.74
N GLY A 18 -9.33 -6.84 -8.32
CA GLY A 18 -9.17 -6.60 -9.76
C GLY A 18 -8.62 -7.80 -10.54
N ALA A 19 -8.37 -7.60 -11.83
CA ALA A 19 -7.74 -8.60 -12.70
C ALA A 19 -6.37 -9.01 -12.14
N GLY A 20 -6.13 -10.32 -12.00
CA GLY A 20 -4.92 -10.89 -11.41
C GLY A 20 -4.92 -11.01 -9.88
N GLY A 21 -5.98 -10.53 -9.21
CA GLY A 21 -6.24 -10.77 -7.79
C GLY A 21 -5.09 -10.41 -6.86
N LEU A 22 -4.94 -11.22 -5.79
CA LEU A 22 -3.91 -11.03 -4.77
C LEU A 22 -2.49 -11.04 -5.34
N ARG A 23 -2.18 -11.98 -6.24
CA ARG A 23 -0.84 -12.12 -6.81
C ARG A 23 -0.40 -10.86 -7.56
N ALA A 24 -1.27 -10.32 -8.41
CA ALA A 24 -0.96 -9.09 -9.16
C ALA A 24 -0.81 -7.89 -8.21
N ALA A 25 -1.68 -7.77 -7.21
CA ALA A 25 -1.63 -6.70 -6.22
C ALA A 25 -0.32 -6.74 -5.40
N THR A 26 0.11 -7.92 -4.93
CA THR A 26 1.35 -8.07 -4.17
C THR A 26 2.57 -7.80 -5.04
N ASN A 27 2.64 -8.37 -6.25
CA ASN A 27 3.76 -8.15 -7.17
C ASN A 27 3.98 -6.67 -7.51
N LEU A 28 2.91 -5.90 -7.58
CA LEU A 28 2.95 -4.46 -7.86
C LEU A 28 3.64 -3.69 -6.74
N ASN A 29 3.45 -4.13 -5.50
CA ASN A 29 3.97 -3.49 -4.29
C ASN A 29 5.41 -3.90 -3.98
N LEU A 30 5.83 -5.09 -4.41
CA LEU A 30 7.20 -5.61 -4.26
C LEU A 30 8.21 -5.04 -5.28
N ARG A 31 7.76 -4.21 -6.23
CA ARG A 31 8.67 -3.57 -7.20
C ARG A 31 9.58 -2.60 -6.47
N THR A 32 10.88 -2.62 -6.75
CA THR A 32 11.89 -1.79 -6.07
C THR A 32 12.34 -0.57 -6.88
N HIS A 33 11.75 -0.34 -8.06
CA HIS A 33 12.15 0.77 -8.94
C HIS A 33 11.51 2.11 -8.56
N GLY A 34 12.14 3.20 -9.00
CA GLY A 34 11.75 4.58 -8.70
C GLY A 34 10.39 5.03 -9.22
N ASN A 35 9.80 4.35 -10.22
CA ASN A 35 8.47 4.69 -10.73
C ASN A 35 7.37 4.10 -9.83
N LEU A 36 6.69 4.94 -9.06
CA LEU A 36 5.67 4.56 -8.10
C LEU A 36 4.24 4.60 -8.65
N ARG A 37 4.03 5.07 -9.90
CA ARG A 37 2.67 5.31 -10.47
C ARG A 37 1.73 4.14 -10.32
N ALA A 38 2.27 2.95 -10.47
CA ALA A 38 1.49 1.73 -10.53
C ALA A 38 1.11 1.21 -9.12
N SER A 39 1.88 1.51 -8.07
CA SER A 39 1.62 1.01 -6.71
C SER A 39 1.05 2.11 -5.82
N HIS A 40 -0.21 1.94 -5.39
CA HIS A 40 -0.81 2.84 -4.41
C HIS A 40 -0.05 2.82 -3.09
N LEU A 41 0.29 1.63 -2.57
CA LEU A 41 1.04 1.48 -1.33
C LEU A 41 2.38 2.24 -1.38
N ARG A 42 3.18 2.04 -2.44
CA ARG A 42 4.49 2.71 -2.55
C ARG A 42 4.35 4.23 -2.59
N ARG A 43 3.30 4.77 -3.20
CA ARG A 43 3.02 6.21 -3.19
C ARG A 43 2.70 6.73 -1.78
N LEU A 44 1.89 5.99 -1.02
CA LEU A 44 1.55 6.35 0.35
C LEU A 44 2.77 6.28 1.27
N VAL A 45 3.60 5.23 1.13
CA VAL A 45 4.86 5.12 1.86
C VAL A 45 5.80 6.27 1.52
N ALA A 46 5.97 6.60 0.23
CA ALA A 46 6.82 7.71 -0.18
C ALA A 46 6.36 9.04 0.45
N ALA A 47 5.07 9.29 0.50
CA ALA A 47 4.58 10.49 1.16
C ALA A 47 4.76 10.49 2.67
N HIS A 48 4.47 9.36 3.33
CA HIS A 48 4.62 9.20 4.76
C HIS A 48 6.08 9.35 5.21
N GLU A 49 7.01 8.70 4.50
CA GLU A 49 8.44 8.72 4.84
C GLU A 49 9.15 10.00 4.38
N LEU A 50 8.78 10.57 3.24
CA LEU A 50 9.47 11.74 2.66
C LEU A 50 8.76 13.07 2.96
N GLY A 51 7.57 13.05 3.57
CA GLY A 51 6.80 14.25 3.91
C GLY A 51 6.17 14.95 2.70
N HIS A 52 5.95 14.23 1.59
CA HIS A 52 5.27 14.77 0.43
C HIS A 52 3.75 14.62 0.58
N PRO A 53 2.93 15.65 0.28
CA PRO A 53 1.48 15.51 0.35
C PRO A 53 0.96 14.44 -0.64
N VAL A 54 0.13 13.50 -0.16
CA VAL A 54 -0.67 12.60 -1.00
C VAL A 54 -2.03 13.24 -1.23
N ASP A 55 -2.12 14.22 -2.11
CA ASP A 55 -3.42 14.39 -2.73
C ASP A 55 -3.59 13.23 -3.70
N GLY A 56 -4.64 12.42 -3.52
CA GLY A 56 -4.98 11.31 -4.42
C GLY A 56 -5.16 11.73 -5.90
N ARG A 57 -5.10 13.04 -6.17
CA ARG A 57 -5.12 13.68 -7.49
C ARG A 57 -3.79 14.30 -7.91
N ASP A 58 -2.87 14.61 -6.98
CA ASP A 58 -1.63 15.32 -7.28
C ASP A 58 -0.39 14.43 -7.08
N ILE A 59 -0.08 13.68 -8.13
CA ILE A 59 1.11 12.83 -8.24
C ILE A 59 2.28 13.70 -8.71
N GLN A 60 2.71 14.70 -7.94
CA GLN A 60 3.77 15.62 -8.42
C GLN A 60 5.15 14.98 -8.52
N ARG A 61 5.43 13.88 -7.81
CA ARG A 61 6.66 13.08 -7.99
C ARG A 61 6.40 11.57 -7.98
N PRO A 62 5.87 11.01 -9.08
CA PRO A 62 5.73 9.57 -9.20
C PRO A 62 7.05 8.84 -9.40
N VAL A 63 8.13 9.59 -9.63
CA VAL A 63 9.46 9.04 -9.92
C VAL A 63 10.40 9.59 -8.87
N ILE A 64 10.96 8.69 -8.07
CA ILE A 64 11.95 8.97 -7.03
C ILE A 64 13.25 8.23 -7.35
N GLY A 65 14.37 8.69 -6.79
CA GLY A 65 15.69 8.08 -7.03
C GLY A 65 16.66 8.30 -5.88
N GLY A 66 17.82 7.64 -5.96
CA GLY A 66 18.86 7.74 -4.92
C GLY A 66 18.31 7.45 -3.52
N GLY A 67 18.70 8.28 -2.54
CA GLY A 67 18.32 8.08 -1.14
C GLY A 67 16.81 8.09 -0.87
N GLU A 68 15.98 8.75 -1.70
CA GLU A 68 14.52 8.69 -1.56
C GLU A 68 14.01 7.27 -1.85
N LEU A 69 14.55 6.63 -2.89
CA LEU A 69 14.19 5.27 -3.27
C LEU A 69 14.64 4.26 -2.21
N ASP A 70 15.85 4.45 -1.67
CA ASP A 70 16.39 3.58 -0.63
C ASP A 70 15.53 3.63 0.64
N ARG A 71 15.07 4.82 1.05
CA ARG A 71 14.17 4.98 2.20
C ARG A 71 12.83 4.29 2.01
N VAL A 72 12.21 4.44 0.84
CA VAL A 72 10.92 3.80 0.53
C VAL A 72 11.05 2.28 0.47
N ASN A 73 12.12 1.77 -0.15
CA ASN A 73 12.35 0.33 -0.19
C ASN A 73 12.65 -0.22 1.20
N HIS A 74 13.49 0.45 1.99
CA HIS A 74 13.79 0.04 3.36
C HIS A 74 12.56 0.00 4.26
N TYR A 75 11.66 0.99 4.14
CA TYR A 75 10.38 0.95 4.86
C TYR A 75 9.60 -0.33 4.54
N LEU A 76 9.45 -0.66 3.26
CA LEU A 76 8.69 -1.83 2.82
C LEU A 76 9.37 -3.15 3.18
N ASP A 77 10.70 -3.20 3.16
CA ASP A 77 11.48 -4.36 3.58
C ASP A 77 11.35 -4.63 5.09
N SER A 78 11.03 -3.60 5.89
CA SER A 78 10.74 -3.72 7.33
C SER A 78 9.32 -4.17 7.66
N CYS A 79 8.48 -4.38 6.64
CA CYS A 79 7.07 -4.71 6.82
C CYS A 79 6.77 -6.18 6.56
N ASP A 80 5.79 -6.69 7.31
CA ASP A 80 5.18 -7.98 7.06
C ASP A 80 3.92 -7.83 6.20
N ILE A 81 3.66 -8.82 5.34
CA ILE A 81 2.45 -8.86 4.50
C ILE A 81 1.63 -10.09 4.87
N ALA A 82 0.39 -9.87 5.29
CA ALA A 82 -0.59 -10.92 5.51
C ALA A 82 -1.71 -10.83 4.48
N TRP A 83 -2.30 -11.98 4.12
CA TRP A 83 -3.44 -12.01 3.21
C TRP A 83 -4.49 -13.01 3.62
N ILE A 84 -5.73 -12.68 3.30
CA ILE A 84 -6.87 -13.58 3.44
C ILE A 84 -7.45 -13.80 2.03
N PRO A 85 -7.44 -15.06 1.54
CA PRO A 85 -8.14 -15.41 0.31
C PRO A 85 -9.64 -15.19 0.46
N CYS A 86 -10.25 -14.55 -0.53
CA CYS A 86 -11.69 -14.37 -0.62
C CYS A 86 -12.17 -14.98 -1.93
N ASN A 87 -13.34 -15.62 -1.93
CA ASN A 87 -13.86 -16.31 -3.11
C ASN A 87 -14.51 -15.35 -4.10
N THR A 88 -14.91 -14.15 -3.64
CA THR A 88 -15.53 -13.15 -4.50
C THR A 88 -14.95 -11.75 -4.30
N ALA A 89 -15.08 -10.92 -5.33
CA ALA A 89 -14.74 -9.50 -5.26
C ALA A 89 -15.57 -8.77 -4.19
N GLN A 90 -16.84 -9.14 -4.01
CA GLN A 90 -17.72 -8.57 -2.99
C GLN A 90 -17.21 -8.89 -1.57
N GLN A 91 -16.86 -10.16 -1.30
CA GLN A 91 -16.26 -10.55 -0.01
C GLN A 91 -14.95 -9.80 0.26
N THR A 92 -14.10 -9.67 -0.77
CA THR A 92 -12.83 -8.93 -0.66
C THR A 92 -13.07 -7.48 -0.25
N ARG A 93 -14.05 -6.81 -0.85
CA ARG A 93 -14.40 -5.41 -0.53
C ARG A 93 -15.02 -5.27 0.84
N ALA A 94 -15.95 -6.16 1.20
CA ALA A 94 -16.61 -6.14 2.51
C ALA A 94 -15.61 -6.33 3.65
N LEU A 95 -14.71 -7.32 3.53
CA LEU A 95 -13.64 -7.54 4.49
C LEU A 95 -12.68 -6.35 4.55
N GLY A 96 -12.28 -5.80 3.40
CA GLY A 96 -11.42 -4.62 3.36
C GLY A 96 -12.03 -3.40 4.06
N ALA A 97 -13.32 -3.13 3.83
CA ALA A 97 -14.04 -2.04 4.50
C ALA A 97 -14.10 -2.25 6.02
N HIS A 98 -14.39 -3.47 6.47
CA HIS A 98 -14.43 -3.80 7.89
C HIS A 98 -13.07 -3.59 8.58
N LEU A 99 -11.98 -4.03 7.95
CA LEU A 99 -10.63 -3.86 8.50
C LEU A 99 -10.17 -2.40 8.49
N LEU A 100 -10.52 -1.64 7.46
CA LEU A 100 -10.22 -0.20 7.41
C LEU A 100 -10.91 0.57 8.54
N ASP A 101 -12.16 0.20 8.84
CA ASP A 101 -12.92 0.79 9.95
C ASP A 101 -12.35 0.37 11.31
N ALA A 102 -12.05 -0.92 11.49
CA ALA A 102 -11.57 -1.47 12.75
C ALA A 102 -10.14 -1.02 13.10
N TRP A 103 -9.22 -1.02 12.14
CA TRP A 103 -7.79 -0.78 12.38
C TRP A 103 -7.35 0.66 12.11
N ARG A 104 -8.09 1.38 11.26
CA ARG A 104 -7.77 2.75 10.83
C ARG A 104 -6.28 2.93 10.48
N PRO A 105 -5.75 2.15 9.51
CA PRO A 105 -4.31 2.12 9.24
C PRO A 105 -3.79 3.48 8.77
N VAL A 106 -2.64 3.91 9.29
CA VAL A 106 -2.11 5.28 9.07
C VAL A 106 -2.01 5.64 7.57
N LEU A 107 -1.46 4.74 6.75
CA LEU A 107 -1.26 5.02 5.32
C LEU A 107 -2.58 5.11 4.55
N ASN A 108 -3.64 4.45 5.00
CA ASN A 108 -4.97 4.59 4.40
C ASN A 108 -5.70 5.86 4.85
N LEU A 109 -5.39 6.39 6.05
CA LEU A 109 -5.96 7.62 6.56
C LEU A 109 -5.34 8.86 5.91
N ASP A 110 -4.02 8.85 5.71
CA ASP A 110 -3.25 9.93 5.07
C ASP A 110 -3.64 10.14 3.59
N ALA A 111 -4.41 9.21 3.01
CA ALA A 111 -4.90 9.26 1.64
C ALA A 111 -6.23 10.03 1.45
N LYS A 112 -6.82 10.56 2.53
CA LYS A 112 -8.10 11.29 2.53
C LYS A 112 -7.90 12.80 2.60
#